data_AF-A0A358ADS6-F1
#
_entry.id   AF-A0A358ADS6-F1
#
_cell.length_a   1.000
_cell.length_b   1.000
_cell.length_c   1.000
_cell.angle_alpha   90.00
_cell.angle_beta   90.00
_cell.angle_gamma   90.00
#
_symmetry.space_group_name_H-M   'P 1'
#
loop_
_entity.id
_entity.type
_entity.pdbx_description
1 polymer ?
#
loop_
_entity_poly.entity_id
_entity_poly.type
_entity_poly.pdbx_seq_one_letter_code
_entity_poly.pdbx_strand_id
1 'polypeptide(L)' 'MNRKITFKGSPLTIVGRNIKVGNAAPYFRVIAQDLKEVSL' A
#
# COMPACT_ATOMS: atom_id res chain seq x y z
N MET A 1 -4.87 12.37 -6.10
CA MET A 1 -3.43 12.06 -6.02
C MET A 1 -2.97 11.50 -7.36
N ASN A 2 -2.14 12.23 -8.10
CA ASN A 2 -1.48 11.74 -9.31
C ASN A 2 -0.35 10.77 -8.90
N ARG A 3 -0.49 9.47 -9.20
CA ARG A 3 0.53 8.44 -8.92
C ARG A 3 1.66 8.55 -9.94
N LYS A 4 2.58 9.50 -9.75
CA LYS A 4 3.87 9.52 -10.45
C LYS A 4 4.94 9.04 -9.48
N ILE A 5 5.23 7.73 -9.52
CA ILE A 5 6.36 7.15 -8.80
C ILE A 5 7.48 6.95 -9.80
N THR A 6 8.68 7.39 -9.44
CA THR A 6 9.88 7.21 -10.24
C THR A 6 10.95 6.54 -9.39
N PHE A 7 11.70 5.60 -9.97
CA PHE A 7 12.88 5.01 -9.35
C PHE A 7 14.08 5.25 -10.26
N LYS A 8 15.09 5.96 -9.74
CA LYS A 8 16.28 6.38 -10.52
C LYS A 8 15.92 7.12 -11.83
N GLY A 9 14.90 7.98 -11.77
CA GLY A 9 14.42 8.75 -12.93
C GLY A 9 13.44 8.01 -13.85
N SER A 10 13.35 6.67 -13.74
CA SER A 10 12.43 5.88 -14.56
C SER A 10 11.04 5.81 -13.91
N PRO A 11 9.94 6.07 -14.64
CA PRO A 11 8.59 5.93 -14.11
C PRO A 11 8.24 4.47 -13.84
N LEU A 12 7.58 4.21 -12.71
CA LEU A 12 7.11 2.88 -12.32
C LEU A 12 5.58 2.84 -12.23
N THR A 13 5.01 1.74 -12.72
CA THR A 13 3.59 1.43 -12.55
C THR A 13 3.37 0.77 -11.20
N ILE A 14 2.39 1.27 -10.44
CA ILE A 14 1.99 0.64 -9.17
C ILE A 14 0.71 -0.16 -9.39
N VAL A 15 0.77 -1.45 -9.08
CA VAL A 15 -0.37 -2.37 -9.18
C VAL A 15 -1.41 -2.12 -8.07
N GLY A 16 -2.63 -2.59 -8.30
CA GLY A 16 -3.71 -2.56 -7.31
C GLY A 16 -4.53 -1.27 -7.31
N ARG A 17 -5.46 -1.20 -6.36
CA ARG A 17 -6.45 -0.11 -6.28
C ARG A 17 -5.84 1.16 -5.71
N ASN A 18 -6.33 2.30 -6.19
CA ASN A 18 -6.06 3.61 -5.60
C ASN A 18 -7.11 3.89 -4.52
N ILE A 19 -6.71 3.79 -3.26
CA ILE A 19 -7.59 4.05 -2.10
C ILE A 19 -7.77 5.57 -1.94
N LYS A 20 -9.02 5.99 -1.78
CA LYS A 20 -9.42 7.40 -1.62
C LYS A 20 -10.21 7.59 -0.33
N VAL A 21 -10.33 8.85 0.09
CA VAL A 21 -11.18 9.24 1.23
C VAL A 21 -12.61 8.73 1.01
N GLY A 22 -13.21 8.16 2.05
CA GLY A 22 -14.53 7.54 2.01
C GLY A 22 -14.54 6.08 1.57
N ASN A 23 -13.42 5.52 1.09
CA ASN A 23 -13.32 4.07 0.95
C ASN A 23 -13.12 3.41 2.32
N ALA A 24 -13.80 2.28 2.55
CA ALA A 24 -13.51 1.43 3.69
C ALA A 24 -12.05 0.94 3.63
N ALA A 25 -11.37 0.95 4.77
CA ALA A 25 -10.01 0.45 4.88
C ALA A 25 -9.97 -1.06 4.55
N PRO A 26 -9.09 -1.52 3.65
CA PRO A 26 -8.92 -2.94 3.40
C PRO A 26 -8.35 -3.64 4.65
N TYR A 27 -8.90 -4.81 4.97
CA TYR A 27 -8.31 -5.71 5.96
C TYR A 27 -6.88 -6.09 5.54
N PHE A 28 -5.99 -6.19 6.53
CA PHE A 28 -4.67 -6.77 6.35
C PHE A 28 -4.30 -7.65 7.53
N ARG A 29 -3.42 -8.63 7.26
CA ARG A 29 -2.72 -9.41 8.27
C ARG A 29 -1.26 -9.47 7.88
N VAL A 30 -0.38 -9.13 8.81
CA VAL A 30 1.07 -9.10 8.59
C VAL A 30 1.79 -9.67 9.80
N ILE A 31 3.08 -9.99 9.61
CA ILE A 31 3.98 -10.41 10.67
C ILE A 31 4.78 -9.20 11.14
N ALA A 32 4.73 -8.91 12.43
CA ALA A 32 5.51 -7.85 13.06
C ALA A 32 6.98 -8.28 13.28
N GLN A 33 7.83 -7.34 13.64
CA GLN A 33 9.27 -7.59 13.87
C GLN A 33 9.53 -8.64 14.96
N ASP A 34 8.64 -8.75 15.94
CA ASP A 34 8.70 -9.75 17.02
C ASP A 34 8.12 -11.12 16.60
N LEU A 35 7.89 -11.30 15.30
CA LEU A 35 7.35 -12.50 14.65
C LEU A 35 5.90 -12.83 15.05
N LYS A 36 5.16 -11.87 15.62
CA LYS A 36 3.73 -12.04 15.94
C LYS A 36 2.83 -11.50 14.84
N GLU A 37 1.63 -12.07 14.74
CA GLU A 37 0.61 -11.60 13.80
C GLU A 37 -0.06 -10.32 14.28
N VAL A 38 -0.28 -9.39 13.34
CA VAL A 38 -1.05 -8.15 13.55
C VAL A 38 -2.07 -7.99 12.43
N SER A 39 -3.32 -7.64 12.79
CA SER A 39 -4.42 -7.39 11.86
C SER A 39 -5.31 -6.24 12.32
N LEU A 40 -5.98 -5.58 11.36
CA LEU A 40 -6.99 -4.55 11.58
C LEU A 40 -8.24 -4.83 10.73
#